data_AF-A0A103XPG8-F1
#
_entry.id   AF-A0A103XPG8-F1
#
_cell.length_a   1.000
_cell.length_b   1.000
_cell.length_c   1.000
_cell.angle_alpha   90.00
_cell.angle_beta   90.00
_cell.angle_gamma   90.00
#
_symmetry.space_group_name_H-M   'P 1'
#
loop_
_entity.id
_entity.type
_entity.pdbx_description
1 polymer ?
#
loop_
_entity_poly.entity_id
_entity_poly.type
_entity_poly.pdbx_seq_one_letter_code
_entity_poly.pdbx_strand_id
1 'polypeptide(L)'
;MAMVAALVNERSVVIFSKSSCCMCHTIKTLISSFGANPTIYELDEHPMGQQIEKELKGLGCKPSVPVVYIGQQLIGGANEIMTLHVKGQLVPLLLSSNAIWVYIRTLICSFGANPTVYELDERPDGQEIERELKALGRKPCVPAVFIGQELVGGANEIMSLHLQGKLVPMLIKERAIWL
;
A
#
# COMPACT_ATOMS: atom_id res chain seq x y z
N MET A 1 6.20 -23.65 11.13
CA MET A 1 5.24 -22.67 10.58
C MET A 1 4.76 -21.73 11.68
N ALA A 2 5.69 -21.12 12.42
CA ALA A 2 5.34 -20.27 13.56
C ALA A 2 6.09 -18.94 13.52
N MET A 3 7.35 -18.95 13.08
CA MET A 3 8.20 -17.78 13.20
C MET A 3 7.92 -16.75 12.10
N VAL A 4 7.93 -17.15 10.83
CA VAL A 4 7.54 -16.25 9.72
C VAL A 4 6.12 -15.71 9.93
N ALA A 5 5.17 -16.55 10.33
CA ALA A 5 3.80 -16.13 10.59
C ALA A 5 3.70 -15.08 11.71
N ALA A 6 4.42 -15.25 12.81
CA ALA A 6 4.46 -14.27 13.90
C ALA A 6 5.08 -12.93 13.48
N LEU A 7 6.10 -12.95 12.64
CA LEU A 7 6.72 -11.73 12.10
C LEU A 7 5.82 -11.02 11.09
N VAL A 8 4.95 -11.75 10.40
CA VAL A 8 4.01 -11.18 9.42
C VAL A 8 2.72 -10.70 10.08
N ASN A 9 2.35 -11.26 11.24
CA ASN A 9 1.13 -10.90 11.94
C ASN A 9 1.06 -9.39 12.25
N GLU A 10 -0.15 -8.82 12.10
CA GLU A 10 -0.47 -7.40 12.35
C GLU A 10 0.32 -6.38 11.51
N ARG A 11 1.07 -6.81 10.48
CA ARG A 11 1.83 -5.92 9.59
C ARG A 11 1.22 -5.90 8.20
N SER A 12 1.04 -4.69 7.66
CA SER A 12 0.47 -4.46 6.34
C SER A 12 1.38 -4.93 5.22
N VAL A 13 2.70 -4.67 5.33
CA VAL A 13 3.72 -5.15 4.41
C VAL A 13 4.96 -5.60 5.18
N VAL A 14 5.46 -6.79 4.84
CA VAL A 14 6.71 -7.32 5.38
C VAL A 14 7.62 -7.75 4.24
N ILE A 15 8.89 -7.34 4.31
CA ILE A 15 9.92 -7.70 3.34
C ILE A 15 11.04 -8.41 4.09
N PHE A 16 11.25 -9.68 3.77
CA PHE A 16 12.46 -10.40 4.16
C PHE A 16 13.55 -10.12 3.13
N SER A 17 14.67 -9.59 3.60
CA SER A 17 15.74 -8.99 2.79
C SER A 17 17.12 -9.50 3.25
N LYS A 18 18.15 -9.21 2.47
CA LYS A 18 19.55 -9.25 2.90
C LYS A 18 20.24 -7.95 2.51
N SER A 19 21.09 -7.41 3.36
CA SER A 19 21.78 -6.12 3.14
C SER A 19 22.61 -6.11 1.84
N SER A 20 23.18 -7.26 1.48
CA SER A 20 24.01 -7.49 0.29
C SER A 20 23.24 -7.74 -1.02
N CYS A 21 21.90 -7.79 -0.99
CA CYS A 21 21.09 -8.13 -2.15
C CYS A 21 20.59 -6.88 -2.90
N CYS A 22 21.09 -6.67 -4.12
CA CYS A 22 20.66 -5.55 -4.98
C CYS A 22 19.15 -5.56 -5.28
N MET A 23 18.57 -6.74 -5.54
CA MET A 23 17.14 -6.88 -5.79
C MET A 23 16.30 -6.52 -4.55
N CYS A 24 16.79 -6.79 -3.35
CA CYS A 24 16.10 -6.37 -2.13
C CYS A 24 16.02 -4.84 -2.03
N HIS A 25 17.10 -4.13 -2.38
CA HIS A 25 17.10 -2.66 -2.45
C HIS A 25 16.08 -2.14 -3.45
N THR A 26 16.02 -2.73 -4.65
CA THR A 26 15.03 -2.35 -5.67
C THR A 26 13.59 -2.52 -5.16
N ILE A 27 13.27 -3.66 -4.54
CA ILE A 27 11.92 -3.93 -4.05
C ILE A 27 11.54 -3.04 -2.86
N LYS A 28 12.47 -2.80 -1.93
CA LYS A 28 12.28 -1.84 -0.83
C LYS A 28 11.94 -0.45 -1.37
N THR A 29 12.77 0.08 -2.26
CA THR A 29 12.57 1.40 -2.87
C THR A 29 11.28 1.47 -3.66
N LEU A 30 10.94 0.45 -4.44
CA LEU A 30 9.71 0.40 -5.23
C LEU A 30 8.48 0.49 -4.33
N ILE A 31 8.39 -0.35 -3.30
CA ILE A 31 7.26 -0.35 -2.36
C ILE A 31 7.18 0.99 -1.63
N SER A 32 8.30 1.51 -1.14
CA SER A 32 8.34 2.82 -0.46
C SER A 32 8.00 3.98 -1.40
N SER A 33 8.28 3.88 -2.70
CA SER A 33 7.96 4.93 -3.68
C SER A 33 6.44 5.14 -3.85
N PHE A 34 5.64 4.12 -3.54
CA PHE A 34 4.18 4.22 -3.47
C PHE A 34 3.67 4.76 -2.12
N GLY A 35 4.57 5.21 -1.23
CA GLY A 35 4.22 5.69 0.12
C GLY A 35 3.86 4.58 1.11
N ALA A 36 4.14 3.31 0.79
CA ALA A 36 4.01 2.24 1.76
C ALA A 36 5.16 2.28 2.77
N ASN A 37 4.88 1.90 4.02
CA ASN A 37 5.88 1.74 5.07
C ASN A 37 6.10 0.24 5.38
N PRO A 38 6.93 -0.49 4.62
CA PRO A 38 7.15 -1.91 4.85
C PRO A 38 8.02 -2.16 6.09
N THR A 39 7.67 -3.18 6.86
CA THR A 39 8.59 -3.73 7.86
C THR A 39 9.64 -4.59 7.16
N ILE A 40 10.92 -4.27 7.37
CA ILE A 40 12.03 -4.96 6.72
C ILE A 40 12.76 -5.82 7.76
N TYR A 41 12.94 -7.11 7.43
CA TYR A 41 13.77 -8.03 8.20
C TYR A 41 15.01 -8.39 7.37
N GLU A 42 16.15 -7.78 7.70
CA GLU A 42 17.45 -8.11 7.10
C GLU A 42 17.97 -9.42 7.72
N LEU A 43 17.87 -10.53 6.99
CA LEU A 43 18.13 -11.88 7.49
C LEU A 43 19.62 -12.13 7.80
N ASP A 44 20.53 -11.34 7.23
CA ASP A 44 21.96 -11.39 7.51
C ASP A 44 22.36 -10.65 8.80
N GLU A 45 21.50 -9.75 9.28
CA GLU A 45 21.71 -8.98 10.51
C GLU A 45 20.79 -9.44 11.65
N HIS A 46 19.74 -10.20 11.34
CA HIS A 46 18.76 -10.66 12.32
C HIS A 46 19.28 -11.85 13.14
N PRO A 47 19.16 -11.86 14.48
CA PRO A 47 19.66 -12.94 15.34
C PRO A 47 19.13 -14.34 14.97
N MET A 48 17.90 -14.39 14.46
CA MET A 48 17.23 -15.62 14.02
C MET A 48 17.16 -15.75 12.49
N GLY A 49 17.93 -14.97 11.76
CA GLY A 49 17.84 -14.85 10.30
C GLY A 49 18.04 -16.16 9.54
N GLN A 50 18.96 -17.03 9.98
CA GLN A 50 19.13 -18.36 9.38
C GLN A 50 17.90 -19.27 9.55
N GLN A 51 17.24 -19.19 10.70
CA GLN A 51 16.04 -19.99 10.98
C GLN A 51 14.86 -19.50 10.13
N ILE A 52 14.69 -18.18 10.04
CA ILE A 52 13.69 -17.55 9.16
C ILE A 52 13.96 -17.94 7.71
N GLU A 53 15.20 -17.84 7.23
CA GLU A 53 15.58 -18.22 5.87
C GLU A 53 15.26 -19.70 5.57
N LYS A 54 15.51 -20.60 6.52
CA LYS A 54 15.18 -22.02 6.38
C LYS A 54 13.67 -22.24 6.30
N GLU A 55 12.88 -21.52 7.09
CA GLU A 55 11.42 -21.59 7.05
C GLU A 55 10.87 -21.03 5.73
N LEU A 56 11.39 -19.90 5.23
CA LEU A 56 11.03 -19.33 3.92
C LEU A 56 11.32 -20.31 2.77
N LYS A 57 12.48 -20.99 2.79
CA LYS A 57 12.79 -22.05 1.81
C LYS A 57 11.83 -23.23 1.92
N GLY A 58 11.43 -23.59 3.14
CA GLY A 58 10.43 -24.63 3.40
C GLY A 58 9.03 -24.28 2.88
N LEU A 59 8.70 -22.99 2.81
CA LEU A 59 7.49 -22.46 2.18
C LEU A 59 7.57 -22.39 0.65
N GLY A 60 8.67 -22.84 0.05
CA GLY A 60 8.86 -22.84 -1.40
C GLY A 60 9.46 -21.55 -1.97
N CYS A 61 9.88 -20.58 -1.13
CA CYS A 61 10.50 -19.34 -1.59
C CYS A 61 11.92 -19.63 -2.12
N LYS A 62 12.09 -19.52 -3.44
CA LYS A 62 13.37 -19.68 -4.14
C LYS A 62 13.53 -18.56 -5.17
N PRO A 63 14.47 -17.62 -5.00
CA PRO A 63 15.39 -17.45 -3.87
C PRO A 63 14.69 -17.12 -2.54
N SER A 64 15.39 -17.28 -1.42
CA SER A 64 14.86 -16.99 -0.07
C SER A 64 14.71 -15.50 0.24
N VAL A 65 15.34 -14.63 -0.55
CA VAL A 65 15.19 -13.17 -0.50
C VAL A 65 15.28 -12.57 -1.92
N PRO A 66 14.59 -11.44 -2.21
CA PRO A 66 13.57 -10.86 -1.36
C PRO A 66 12.33 -11.76 -1.29
N VAL A 67 11.65 -11.79 -0.15
CA VAL A 67 10.31 -12.38 -0.01
C VAL A 67 9.39 -11.33 0.57
N VAL A 68 8.27 -11.08 -0.09
CA VAL A 68 7.33 -10.02 0.25
C VAL A 68 5.99 -10.61 0.66
N TYR A 69 5.51 -10.16 1.82
CA TYR A 69 4.16 -10.37 2.29
C TYR A 69 3.40 -9.05 2.26
N ILE A 70 2.15 -9.09 1.80
CA ILE A 70 1.24 -7.93 1.81
C ILE A 70 -0.12 -8.41 2.31
N GLY A 71 -0.69 -7.69 3.29
CA GLY A 71 -1.96 -8.08 3.91
C GLY A 71 -1.89 -9.48 4.53
N GLN A 72 -0.74 -9.84 5.10
CA GLN A 72 -0.43 -11.15 5.68
C GLN A 72 -0.39 -12.33 4.67
N GLN A 73 -0.51 -12.06 3.36
CA GLN A 73 -0.40 -13.08 2.33
C GLN A 73 0.99 -13.08 1.68
N LEU A 74 1.52 -14.28 1.41
CA LEU A 74 2.77 -14.44 0.66
C LEU A 74 2.53 -14.06 -0.81
N ILE A 75 3.17 -12.97 -1.25
CA ILE A 75 3.06 -12.49 -2.63
C ILE A 75 4.13 -13.12 -3.52
N GLY A 76 5.34 -13.28 -2.98
CA GLY A 76 6.46 -13.89 -3.69
C GLY A 76 7.75 -13.08 -3.57
N GLY A 77 8.63 -13.21 -4.55
CA GLY A 77 9.89 -12.51 -4.61
C GLY A 77 9.88 -11.34 -5.58
N ALA A 78 11.08 -10.97 -6.05
CA ALA A 78 11.24 -9.80 -6.91
C ALA A 78 10.42 -9.90 -8.21
N ASN A 79 10.39 -11.09 -8.84
CA ASN A 79 9.69 -11.29 -10.11
C ASN A 79 8.18 -11.12 -9.97
N GLU A 80 7.59 -11.66 -8.91
CA GLU A 80 6.15 -11.55 -8.64
C GLU A 80 5.76 -10.09 -8.38
N ILE A 81 6.55 -9.36 -7.58
CA ILE A 81 6.31 -7.94 -7.30
C ILE A 81 6.45 -7.09 -8.57
N MET A 82 7.50 -7.32 -9.37
CA MET A 82 7.69 -6.61 -10.64
C MET A 82 6.56 -6.93 -11.62
N THR A 83 6.08 -8.17 -11.67
CA THR A 83 4.94 -8.57 -12.50
C THR A 83 3.67 -7.84 -12.08
N LEU A 84 3.38 -7.77 -10.77
CA LEU A 84 2.25 -7.02 -10.24
C LEU A 84 2.37 -5.52 -10.52
N HIS A 85 3.57 -4.97 -10.44
CA HIS A 85 3.83 -3.57 -10.74
C HIS A 85 3.54 -3.25 -12.22
N VAL A 86 4.08 -4.04 -13.15
CA VAL A 86 3.85 -3.87 -14.59
C VAL A 86 2.37 -4.07 -14.96
N LYS A 87 1.67 -4.97 -14.27
CA LYS A 87 0.22 -5.18 -14.45
C LYS A 87 -0.65 -4.10 -13.78
N GLY A 88 -0.05 -3.13 -13.07
CA GLY A 88 -0.79 -2.12 -12.31
C GLY A 88 -1.57 -2.68 -11.11
N GLN A 89 -1.26 -3.90 -10.67
CA GLN A 89 -1.96 -4.60 -9.59
C GLN A 89 -1.28 -4.45 -8.22
N LEU A 90 0.00 -4.05 -8.19
CA LEU A 90 0.74 -3.89 -6.94
C LEU A 90 0.12 -2.83 -6.03
N VAL A 91 -0.24 -1.68 -6.59
CA VAL A 91 -0.80 -0.57 -5.81
C VAL A 91 -2.18 -0.91 -5.23
N PRO A 92 -3.13 -1.49 -6.01
CA PRO A 92 -4.37 -2.01 -5.44
C PRO A 92 -4.18 -2.97 -4.28
N LEU A 93 -3.14 -3.81 -4.37
CA LEU A 93 -2.84 -4.80 -3.35
C LEU A 93 -2.30 -4.15 -2.07
N LEU A 94 -1.39 -3.17 -2.20
CA LEU A 94 -0.89 -2.36 -1.08
C LEU A 94 -1.99 -1.49 -0.44
N LEU A 95 -2.99 -1.08 -1.21
CA LEU A 95 -4.13 -0.32 -0.69
C LEU A 95 -5.12 -1.20 0.05
N SER A 96 -5.40 -2.39 -0.47
CA SER A 96 -6.26 -3.36 0.21
C SER A 96 -5.70 -3.85 1.55
N SER A 97 -4.39 -3.68 1.79
CA SER A 97 -3.71 -4.04 3.03
C SER A 97 -3.47 -2.85 3.98
N ASN A 98 -4.06 -1.67 3.69
CA ASN A 98 -3.83 -0.42 4.42
C ASN A 98 -2.35 0.02 4.48
N ALA A 99 -1.51 -0.43 3.54
CA ALA A 99 -0.08 -0.11 3.56
C ALA A 99 0.23 1.35 3.18
N ILE A 100 -0.65 1.97 2.39
CA ILE A 100 -0.43 3.26 1.69
C ILE A 100 -1.35 4.38 2.24
N TRP A 101 -2.03 4.20 3.38
CA TRP A 101 -3.09 5.10 3.88
C TRP A 101 -2.74 6.61 3.88
N VAL A 102 -1.48 6.97 4.15
CA VAL A 102 -1.00 8.36 4.18
C VAL A 102 -0.84 8.98 2.78
N TYR A 103 -0.68 8.13 1.75
CA TYR A 103 -0.29 8.57 0.41
C TYR A 103 -1.34 9.38 -0.31
N ILE A 104 -2.64 9.13 -0.15
CA ILE A 104 -3.66 9.96 -0.83
C ILE A 104 -3.55 11.41 -0.35
N ARG A 105 -3.47 11.59 0.96
CA ARG A 105 -3.31 12.92 1.56
C ARG A 105 -2.02 13.57 1.07
N THR A 106 -0.90 12.86 1.12
CA THR A 106 0.39 13.37 0.65
C THR A 106 0.40 13.68 -0.85
N LEU A 107 -0.20 12.82 -1.68
CA LEU A 107 -0.30 12.98 -3.13
C LEU A 107 -1.10 14.23 -3.48
N ILE A 108 -2.30 14.38 -2.90
CA ILE A 108 -3.14 15.55 -3.15
C ILE A 108 -2.44 16.82 -2.64
N CYS A 109 -1.82 16.78 -1.45
CA CYS A 109 -1.01 17.88 -0.92
C CYS A 109 0.19 18.23 -1.80
N SER A 110 0.83 17.25 -2.45
CA SER A 110 1.98 17.49 -3.34
C SER A 110 1.63 18.31 -4.58
N PHE A 111 0.35 18.31 -4.99
CA PHE A 111 -0.15 19.18 -6.07
C PHE A 111 -0.53 20.58 -5.58
N GLY A 112 -0.35 20.89 -4.29
CA GLY A 112 -0.75 22.16 -3.70
C GLY A 112 -2.22 22.20 -3.27
N ALA A 113 -2.92 21.06 -3.26
CA ALA A 113 -4.29 21.00 -2.74
C ALA A 113 -4.28 20.85 -1.22
N ASN A 114 -5.28 21.43 -0.56
CA ASN A 114 -5.52 21.27 0.87
C ASN A 114 -6.81 20.46 1.09
N PRO A 115 -6.75 19.12 1.11
CA PRO A 115 -7.95 18.30 1.26
C PRO A 115 -8.48 18.37 2.69
N THR A 116 -9.80 18.46 2.83
CA THR A 116 -10.47 18.24 4.12
C THR A 116 -10.53 16.74 4.40
N VAL A 117 -9.88 16.31 5.48
CA VAL A 117 -9.86 14.90 5.91
C VAL A 117 -10.83 14.74 7.09
N TYR A 118 -11.70 13.74 7.00
CA TYR A 118 -12.61 13.37 8.07
C TYR A 118 -12.22 11.98 8.59
N GLU A 119 -11.66 11.94 9.80
CA GLU A 119 -11.39 10.69 10.51
C GLU A 119 -12.71 10.17 11.09
N LEU A 120 -13.32 9.18 10.44
CA LEU A 120 -14.66 8.71 10.82
C LEU A 120 -14.67 8.05 12.21
N ASP A 121 -13.55 7.48 12.65
CA ASP A 121 -13.43 6.84 13.97
C ASP A 121 -13.53 7.83 15.14
N GLU A 122 -13.23 9.11 14.90
CA GLU A 122 -13.27 10.17 15.91
C GLU A 122 -14.60 10.95 15.90
N ARG A 123 -15.43 10.71 14.88
CA ARG A 123 -16.66 11.46 14.65
C ARG A 123 -17.88 10.78 15.29
N PRO A 124 -18.75 11.54 15.96
CA PRO A 124 -20.00 10.98 16.52
C PRO A 124 -20.95 10.44 15.44
N ASP A 125 -20.89 11.01 14.23
CA ASP A 125 -21.66 10.60 13.05
C ASP A 125 -20.88 9.67 12.10
N GLY A 126 -19.66 9.25 12.45
CA GLY A 126 -18.78 8.48 11.57
C GLY A 126 -19.35 7.14 11.12
N GLN A 127 -20.04 6.41 12.01
CA GLN A 127 -20.69 5.14 11.68
C GLN A 127 -21.86 5.29 10.70
N GLU A 128 -22.58 6.42 10.75
CA GLU A 128 -23.66 6.73 9.82
C GLU A 128 -23.08 6.96 8.42
N ILE A 129 -22.04 7.80 8.33
CA ILE A 129 -21.32 8.11 7.09
C ILE A 129 -20.74 6.83 6.48
N GLU A 130 -20.13 5.94 7.29
CA GLU A 130 -19.60 4.68 6.78
C GLU A 130 -20.69 3.77 6.20
N ARG A 131 -21.88 3.71 6.83
CA ARG A 131 -23.02 2.95 6.29
C ARG A 131 -23.50 3.51 4.95
N GLU A 132 -23.56 4.83 4.82
CA GLU A 132 -23.92 5.47 3.55
C GLU A 132 -22.88 5.20 2.46
N LEU A 133 -21.58 5.34 2.78
CA LEU A 133 -20.49 5.00 1.85
C LEU A 133 -20.54 3.53 1.41
N LYS A 134 -20.95 2.63 2.32
CA LYS A 134 -21.14 1.21 2.02
C LYS A 134 -22.35 0.96 1.12
N ALA A 135 -23.42 1.73 1.27
CA ALA A 135 -24.60 1.68 0.40
C ALA A 135 -24.29 2.14 -1.04
N LEU A 136 -23.26 2.98 -1.23
CA LEU A 136 -22.74 3.35 -2.55
C LEU A 136 -21.95 2.22 -3.25
N GLY A 137 -21.81 1.04 -2.63
CA GLY A 137 -21.39 -0.19 -3.30
C GLY A 137 -19.87 -0.41 -3.44
N ARG A 138 -19.03 0.37 -2.76
CA ARG A 138 -17.56 0.25 -2.81
C ARG A 138 -16.98 -0.51 -1.60
N LYS A 139 -15.99 -1.38 -1.85
CA LYS A 139 -15.18 -2.04 -0.82
C LYS A 139 -13.68 -1.98 -1.19
N PRO A 140 -12.79 -1.54 -0.29
CA PRO A 140 -13.06 -0.95 1.03
C PRO A 140 -13.79 0.40 0.93
N CYS A 141 -14.61 0.75 1.95
CA CYS A 141 -15.46 1.95 1.96
C CYS A 141 -14.68 3.23 2.30
N VAL A 142 -13.52 3.09 2.95
CA VAL A 142 -12.59 4.16 3.28
C VAL A 142 -11.17 3.78 2.84
N PRO A 143 -10.33 4.75 2.43
CA PRO A 143 -10.65 6.17 2.30
C PRO A 143 -11.60 6.42 1.13
N ALA A 144 -12.59 7.31 1.30
CA ALA A 144 -13.48 7.76 0.23
C ALA A 144 -13.13 9.20 -0.14
N VAL A 145 -12.80 9.43 -1.41
CA VAL A 145 -12.32 10.72 -1.91
C VAL A 145 -13.37 11.33 -2.82
N PHE A 146 -13.76 12.55 -2.45
CA PHE A 146 -14.67 13.38 -3.22
C PHE A 146 -13.91 14.56 -3.84
N ILE A 147 -14.20 14.87 -5.10
CA ILE A 147 -13.66 16.05 -5.80
C ILE A 147 -14.86 16.75 -6.44
N GLY A 148 -15.10 18.02 -6.09
CA GLY A 148 -16.22 18.79 -6.66
C GLY A 148 -17.61 18.22 -6.33
N GLN A 149 -17.80 17.67 -5.12
CA GLN A 149 -19.03 16.99 -4.66
C GLN A 149 -19.28 15.61 -5.29
N GLU A 150 -18.47 15.17 -6.25
CA GLU A 150 -18.58 13.83 -6.85
C GLU A 150 -17.67 12.83 -6.11
N LEU A 151 -18.20 11.63 -5.84
CA LEU A 151 -17.41 10.51 -5.31
C LEU A 151 -16.49 9.97 -6.40
N VAL A 152 -15.24 10.40 -6.38
CA VAL A 152 -14.21 9.92 -7.31
C VAL A 152 -13.85 8.48 -7.01
N GLY A 153 -13.66 8.16 -5.73
CA GLY A 153 -13.52 6.79 -5.27
C GLY A 153 -12.52 6.61 -4.16
N GLY A 154 -12.02 5.40 -4.05
CA GLY A 154 -11.03 5.07 -3.05
C GLY A 154 -9.63 5.38 -3.52
N ALA A 155 -8.69 4.87 -2.75
CA ALA A 155 -7.28 5.01 -3.05
C ALA A 155 -6.87 4.48 -4.44
N ASN A 156 -7.52 3.39 -4.89
CA ASN A 156 -7.24 2.76 -6.18
C ASN A 156 -7.61 3.68 -7.34
N GLU A 157 -8.79 4.29 -7.27
CA GLU A 157 -9.27 5.20 -8.31
C GLU A 157 -8.46 6.48 -8.35
N ILE A 158 -8.09 7.04 -7.19
CA ILE A 158 -7.22 8.23 -7.15
C ILE A 158 -5.85 7.94 -7.76
N MET A 159 -5.25 6.79 -7.44
CA MET A 159 -4.00 6.38 -8.05
C MET A 159 -4.15 6.18 -9.56
N SER A 160 -5.21 5.51 -9.99
CA SER A 160 -5.47 5.27 -11.42
C SER A 160 -5.59 6.60 -12.18
N LEU A 161 -6.30 7.58 -11.62
CA LEU A 161 -6.41 8.92 -12.19
C LEU A 161 -5.06 9.65 -12.23
N HIS A 162 -4.22 9.48 -11.20
CA HIS A 162 -2.88 10.06 -11.17
C HIS A 162 -1.99 9.46 -12.27
N LEU A 163 -1.94 8.13 -12.40
CA LEU A 163 -1.15 7.43 -13.42
C LEU A 163 -1.64 7.74 -14.84
N GLN A 164 -2.93 7.99 -15.02
CA GLN A 164 -3.50 8.42 -16.30
C GLN A 164 -3.32 9.92 -16.58
N GLY A 165 -2.72 10.69 -15.66
CA GLY A 165 -2.57 12.14 -15.79
C GLY A 165 -3.88 12.93 -15.70
N LYS A 166 -4.98 12.30 -15.26
CA LYS A 166 -6.33 12.91 -15.18
C LYS A 166 -6.61 13.60 -13.85
N LEU A 167 -5.89 13.21 -12.79
CA LEU A 167 -6.14 13.75 -11.44
C LEU A 167 -5.89 15.26 -11.36
N VAL A 168 -4.76 15.75 -11.89
CA VAL A 168 -4.40 17.17 -11.83
C VAL A 168 -5.41 18.06 -12.58
N PRO A 169 -5.83 17.76 -13.82
CA PRO A 169 -6.90 18.49 -14.50
C PRO A 169 -8.21 18.57 -13.71
N MET A 170 -8.60 17.49 -13.03
CA MET A 170 -9.81 17.48 -12.19
C MET A 170 -9.66 18.42 -10.99
N LEU A 171 -8.50 18.43 -10.33
CA LEU A 171 -8.23 19.33 -9.21
C LEU A 171 -8.21 20.81 -9.64
N ILE A 172 -7.66 21.13 -10.82
CA ILE A 172 -7.70 22.51 -11.37
C ILE A 172 -9.14 22.92 -11.65
N LYS A 173 -9.93 22.05 -12.30
CA LYS A 173 -11.33 22.33 -12.66
C LYS A 173 -12.15 22.74 -11.43
N GLU A 174 -11.97 22.01 -10.33
CA GLU A 174 -12.69 22.26 -9.08
C GLU A 174 -12.00 23.30 -8.17
N ARG A 175 -11.00 24.02 -8.69
CA ARG A 175 -10.23 25.07 -7.98
C ARG A 175 -9.58 24.57 -6.68
N ALA A 176 -9.29 23.28 -6.61
CA ALA A 176 -8.60 22.68 -5.47
C ALA A 176 -7.09 23.01 -5.49
N ILE A 177 -6.53 23.31 -6.66
CA ILE A 177 -5.15 23.74 -6.85
C ILE A 177 -5.08 24.95 -7.79
N TRP A 178 -4.11 25.83 -7.54
CA TRP A 178 -3.82 27.00 -8.37
C TRP A 178 -2.47 26.75 -9.05
N LEU A 179 -2.50 26.28 -10.31
CA LEU A 179 -1.32 26.13 -11.16
C LEU A 179 -1.15 27.34 -12.08
#